data_AF-A0A4S8KML1-F1
#
_entry.id   AF-A0A4S8KML1-F1
#
_cell.length_a   1.000
_cell.length_b   1.000
_cell.length_c   1.000
_cell.angle_alpha   90.00
_cell.angle_beta   90.00
_cell.angle_gamma   90.00
#
_symmetry.space_group_name_H-M   'P 1'
#
loop_
_entity.id
_entity.type
_entity.pdbx_description
1 polymer ?
#
loop_
_entity_poly.entity_id
_entity_poly.type
_entity_poly.pdbx_seq_one_letter_code
_entity_poly.pdbx_strand_id
1 'polypeptide(L)'
;GEVQPDPFLALYAETMRDMYNHFGRVAANSIVSAGLNLCNSVVLETCSKELDIVATEPDYALFYRNMSGTADAYAFFIFPPALSISIYIQAIPDIVKILNYTNDILSFYKEETTGDEVNCVSLVATSRKVSKLEALGILIDECIAAHQNAVKIIAPSKEALEMYHKWMQGYLAYHVYAERYRLNELGFWC
;
A
#
# COMPACT_ATOMS: atom_id res chain seq x y z
N GLY A 1 -16.33 -17.20 17.91
CA GLY A 1 -17.19 -17.26 16.72
C GLY A 1 -17.07 -18.64 16.11
N GLU A 2 -18.01 -19.03 15.27
CA GLU A 2 -17.95 -20.28 14.50
C GLU A 2 -16.82 -20.21 13.46
N VAL A 3 -16.29 -21.38 13.06
CA VAL A 3 -15.24 -21.48 12.04
C VAL A 3 -15.84 -21.14 10.68
N GLN A 4 -15.11 -20.40 9.85
CA GLN A 4 -15.57 -20.10 8.49
C GLN A 4 -15.75 -21.39 7.69
N PRO A 5 -16.85 -21.55 6.91
CA PRO A 5 -17.10 -22.79 6.16
C PRO A 5 -16.04 -23.09 5.10
N ASP A 6 -15.47 -22.05 4.50
CA ASP A 6 -14.39 -22.19 3.51
C ASP A 6 -13.02 -22.36 4.21
N PRO A 7 -12.23 -23.40 3.85
CA PRO A 7 -10.94 -23.66 4.49
C PRO A 7 -9.91 -22.53 4.36
N PHE A 8 -9.90 -21.81 3.23
CA PHE A 8 -8.98 -20.68 3.04
C PHE A 8 -9.38 -19.51 3.93
N LEU A 9 -10.68 -19.18 4.00
CA LEU A 9 -11.20 -18.15 4.90
C LEU A 9 -11.01 -18.54 6.39
N ALA A 10 -11.06 -19.82 6.72
CA ALA A 10 -10.77 -20.30 8.07
C ALA A 10 -9.30 -20.06 8.46
N LEU A 11 -8.36 -20.42 7.58
CA LEU A 11 -6.93 -20.17 7.77
C LEU A 11 -6.62 -18.67 7.79
N TYR A 12 -7.24 -17.91 6.90
CA TYR A 12 -7.11 -16.46 6.86
C TYR A 12 -7.57 -15.82 8.17
N ALA A 13 -8.75 -16.20 8.67
CA ALA A 13 -9.27 -15.72 9.94
C ALA A 13 -8.38 -16.12 11.13
N GLU A 14 -7.77 -17.33 11.09
CA GLU A 14 -6.78 -17.75 12.08
C GLU A 14 -5.53 -16.87 12.06
N THR A 15 -5.01 -16.61 10.86
CA THR A 15 -3.84 -15.75 10.65
C THR A 15 -4.10 -14.34 11.17
N MET A 16 -5.29 -13.78 10.89
CA MET A 16 -5.70 -12.48 11.41
C MET A 16 -5.78 -12.46 12.95
N ARG A 17 -6.27 -13.53 13.58
CA ARG A 17 -6.27 -13.65 15.05
C ARG A 17 -4.86 -13.75 15.62
N ASP A 18 -3.95 -14.40 14.92
CA ASP A 18 -2.57 -14.56 15.36
C ASP A 18 -1.79 -13.23 15.39
N MET A 19 -2.25 -12.20 14.67
CA MET A 19 -1.63 -10.87 14.70
C MET A 19 -1.50 -10.27 16.10
N TYR A 20 -2.42 -10.60 17.03
CA TYR A 20 -2.33 -10.15 18.42
C TYR A 20 -1.21 -10.80 19.23
N ASN A 21 -0.65 -11.92 18.75
CA ASN A 21 0.53 -12.55 19.35
C ASN A 21 1.83 -11.87 18.90
N HIS A 22 1.82 -11.21 17.74
CA HIS A 22 3.01 -10.59 17.13
C HIS A 22 3.03 -9.06 17.25
N PHE A 23 1.87 -8.42 17.43
CA PHE A 23 1.75 -6.96 17.44
C PHE A 23 0.96 -6.46 18.64
N GLY A 24 1.27 -5.23 19.08
CA GLY A 24 0.48 -4.53 20.08
C GLY A 24 -0.95 -4.29 19.61
N ARG A 25 -1.89 -4.18 20.56
CA ARG A 25 -3.34 -4.15 20.30
C ARG A 25 -3.79 -3.23 19.15
N VAL A 26 -3.26 -2.01 19.09
CA VAL A 26 -3.64 -1.05 18.04
C VAL A 26 -3.11 -1.48 16.67
N ALA A 27 -1.84 -1.86 16.57
CA ALA A 27 -1.24 -2.35 15.33
C ALA A 27 -1.93 -3.64 14.85
N ALA A 28 -2.17 -4.60 15.74
CA ALA A 28 -2.90 -5.83 15.44
C ALA A 28 -4.32 -5.53 14.91
N ASN A 29 -5.09 -4.67 15.59
CA ASN A 29 -6.41 -4.24 15.12
C ASN A 29 -6.36 -3.60 13.73
N SER A 30 -5.35 -2.76 13.46
CA SER A 30 -5.21 -2.11 12.16
C SER A 30 -4.86 -3.11 11.06
N ILE A 31 -3.98 -4.08 11.33
CA ILE A 31 -3.64 -5.16 10.39
C ILE A 31 -4.88 -6.00 10.08
N VAL A 32 -5.64 -6.40 11.10
CA VAL A 32 -6.89 -7.17 10.90
C VAL A 32 -7.91 -6.38 10.10
N SER A 33 -8.09 -5.09 10.40
CA SER A 33 -9.00 -4.21 9.67
C SER A 33 -8.60 -4.09 8.20
N ALA A 34 -7.30 -3.92 7.91
CA ALA A 34 -6.77 -3.88 6.55
C ALA A 34 -7.00 -5.20 5.81
N GLY A 35 -6.90 -6.33 6.50
CA GLY A 35 -7.23 -7.64 5.94
C GLY A 35 -8.70 -7.80 5.58
N LEU A 36 -9.61 -7.36 6.44
CA LEU A 36 -11.05 -7.36 6.14
C LEU A 36 -11.38 -6.41 4.97
N ASN A 37 -10.71 -5.27 4.90
CA ASN A 37 -10.80 -4.34 3.78
C ASN A 37 -10.37 -5.02 2.47
N LEU A 38 -9.29 -5.81 2.47
CA LEU A 38 -8.90 -6.61 1.30
C LEU A 38 -10.04 -7.53 0.84
N CYS A 39 -10.67 -8.28 1.76
CA CYS A 39 -11.81 -9.13 1.42
C CYS A 39 -12.95 -8.32 0.76
N ASN A 40 -13.27 -7.14 1.31
CA ASN A 40 -14.26 -6.25 0.71
C ASN A 40 -13.86 -5.77 -0.69
N SER A 41 -12.59 -5.44 -0.91
CA SER A 41 -12.11 -5.02 -2.24
C SER A 41 -12.23 -6.12 -3.28
N VAL A 42 -11.95 -7.38 -2.94
CA VAL A 42 -12.07 -8.53 -3.85
C VAL A 42 -13.53 -8.76 -4.23
N VAL A 43 -14.44 -8.65 -3.25
CA VAL A 43 -15.89 -8.73 -3.52
C VAL A 43 -16.31 -7.56 -4.42
N LEU A 44 -15.87 -6.34 -4.13
CA LEU A 44 -16.18 -5.18 -4.95
C LEU A 44 -15.64 -5.32 -6.37
N GLU A 45 -14.42 -5.81 -6.57
CA GLU A 45 -13.86 -6.07 -7.89
C GLU A 45 -14.73 -7.04 -8.70
N THR A 46 -15.21 -8.10 -8.04
CA THR A 46 -16.09 -9.11 -8.65
C THR A 46 -17.45 -8.52 -9.00
N CYS A 47 -18.06 -7.77 -8.08
CA CYS A 47 -19.40 -7.20 -8.24
C CYS A 47 -19.42 -5.92 -9.08
N SER A 48 -18.30 -5.22 -9.27
CA SER A 48 -18.27 -3.90 -9.94
C SER A 48 -18.82 -3.97 -11.37
N LYS A 49 -18.57 -5.07 -12.09
CA LYS A 49 -19.12 -5.31 -13.42
C LYS A 49 -20.62 -5.55 -13.42
N GLU A 50 -21.13 -6.25 -12.40
CA GLU A 50 -22.56 -6.53 -12.26
C GLU A 50 -23.36 -5.30 -11.81
N LEU A 51 -22.69 -4.40 -11.08
CA LEU A 51 -23.29 -3.20 -10.49
C LEU A 51 -23.02 -1.92 -11.29
N ASP A 52 -22.41 -2.02 -12.48
CA ASP A 52 -22.01 -0.88 -13.33
C ASP A 52 -21.21 0.20 -12.58
N ILE A 53 -20.37 -0.21 -11.63
CA ILE A 53 -19.55 0.70 -10.84
C ILE A 53 -18.35 1.14 -11.68
N VAL A 54 -18.31 2.42 -12.03
CA VAL A 54 -17.19 3.03 -12.76
C VAL A 54 -16.46 4.00 -11.83
N ALA A 55 -15.15 3.80 -11.65
CA ALA A 55 -14.31 4.69 -10.87
C ALA A 55 -14.00 5.98 -11.64
N THR A 56 -14.96 6.90 -11.72
CA THR A 56 -14.78 8.19 -12.42
C THR A 56 -14.18 9.27 -11.51
N GLU A 57 -14.33 9.12 -10.20
CA GLU A 57 -13.92 10.12 -9.21
C GLU A 57 -12.60 9.73 -8.51
N PRO A 58 -11.66 10.68 -8.32
CA PRO A 58 -10.35 10.42 -7.72
C PRO A 58 -10.43 9.92 -6.28
N ASP A 59 -11.36 10.42 -5.48
CA ASP A 59 -11.49 10.03 -4.08
C ASP A 59 -11.98 8.59 -3.95
N TYR A 60 -12.86 8.15 -4.86
CA TYR A 60 -13.28 6.76 -4.93
C TYR A 60 -12.13 5.85 -5.38
N ALA A 61 -11.36 6.28 -6.39
CA ALA A 61 -10.16 5.57 -6.83
C ALA A 61 -9.16 5.37 -5.69
N LEU A 62 -8.88 6.42 -4.93
CA LEU A 62 -7.98 6.37 -3.78
C LEU A 62 -8.55 5.51 -2.64
N PHE A 63 -9.85 5.62 -2.37
CA PHE A 63 -10.54 4.78 -1.39
C PHE A 63 -10.41 3.29 -1.75
N TYR A 64 -10.72 2.92 -2.99
CA TYR A 64 -10.57 1.55 -3.48
C TYR A 64 -9.11 1.09 -3.40
N ARG A 65 -8.15 1.93 -3.82
CA ARG A 65 -6.72 1.63 -3.80
C ARG A 65 -6.18 1.36 -2.39
N ASN A 66 -6.64 2.12 -1.39
CA ASN A 66 -6.28 1.89 0.01
C ASN A 66 -6.84 0.56 0.52
N MET A 67 -8.09 0.24 0.16
CA MET A 67 -8.77 -0.98 0.56
C MET A 67 -8.13 -2.23 -0.05
N SER A 68 -7.81 -2.21 -1.36
CA SER A 68 -7.19 -3.34 -2.07
C SER A 68 -5.69 -3.46 -1.84
N GLY A 69 -5.01 -2.35 -1.59
CA GLY A 69 -3.56 -2.31 -1.43
C GLY A 69 -3.05 -2.87 -0.10
N THR A 70 -3.90 -2.92 0.93
CA THR A 70 -3.51 -3.34 2.30
C THR A 70 -2.32 -2.57 2.89
N ALA A 71 -2.06 -1.35 2.40
CA ALA A 71 -0.92 -0.55 2.80
C ALA A 71 -0.89 -0.26 4.31
N ASP A 72 -2.06 -0.15 4.95
CA ASP A 72 -2.15 -0.01 6.41
C ASP A 72 -1.45 -1.17 7.14
N ALA A 73 -1.70 -2.42 6.74
CA ALA A 73 -1.06 -3.58 7.35
C ALA A 73 0.46 -3.54 7.16
N TYR A 74 0.92 -3.28 5.94
CA TYR A 74 2.35 -3.18 5.63
C TYR A 74 3.04 -2.06 6.42
N ALA A 75 2.38 -0.93 6.64
CA ALA A 75 2.93 0.17 7.43
C ALA A 75 3.16 -0.24 8.89
N PHE A 76 2.25 -1.02 9.48
CA PHE A 76 2.41 -1.55 10.85
C PHE A 76 3.45 -2.68 10.94
N PHE A 77 3.69 -3.45 9.87
CA PHE A 77 4.72 -4.49 9.84
C PHE A 77 6.15 -3.96 9.94
N ILE A 78 6.38 -2.67 9.66
CA ILE A 78 7.70 -2.03 9.75
C ILE A 78 8.22 -2.02 11.19
N PHE A 79 7.33 -1.88 12.17
CA PHE A 79 7.70 -1.58 13.54
C PHE A 79 7.38 -2.77 14.47
N PRO A 80 8.38 -3.29 15.21
CA PRO A 80 8.18 -4.43 16.10
C PRO A 80 7.34 -4.04 17.33
N PRO A 81 6.68 -5.01 18.00
CA PRO A 81 5.83 -4.74 19.17
C PRO A 81 6.58 -4.13 20.36
N ALA A 82 7.91 -4.28 20.43
CA ALA A 82 8.74 -3.65 21.45
C ALA A 82 8.85 -2.12 21.29
N LEU A 83 8.61 -1.59 20.09
CA LEU A 83 8.63 -0.16 19.83
C LEU A 83 7.28 0.48 20.18
N SER A 84 7.30 1.49 21.05
CA SER A 84 6.07 2.19 21.43
C SER A 84 5.38 2.79 20.21
N ILE A 85 4.09 2.49 20.06
CA ILE A 85 3.26 3.00 18.96
C ILE A 85 3.21 4.54 18.90
N SER A 86 3.36 5.22 20.04
CA SER A 86 3.40 6.68 20.11
C SER A 86 4.55 7.30 19.31
N ILE A 87 5.60 6.52 19.00
CA ILE A 87 6.77 6.97 18.25
C ILE A 87 6.46 7.11 16.76
N TYR A 88 5.66 6.21 16.19
CA TYR A 88 5.50 6.10 14.74
C TYR A 88 4.06 6.29 14.25
N ILE A 89 3.05 6.23 15.12
CA ILE A 89 1.64 6.25 14.71
C ILE A 89 1.26 7.48 13.88
N GLN A 90 1.86 8.64 14.19
CA GLN A 90 1.60 9.87 13.44
C GLN A 90 2.22 9.85 12.04
N ALA A 91 3.20 8.99 11.78
CA ALA A 91 3.81 8.79 10.46
C ALA A 91 3.09 7.74 9.62
N ILE A 92 2.22 6.90 10.21
CA ILE A 92 1.53 5.83 9.48
C ILE A 92 0.76 6.33 8.24
N PRO A 93 0.00 7.45 8.28
CA PRO A 93 -0.69 7.94 7.08
C PRO A 93 0.27 8.25 5.92
N ASP A 94 1.41 8.86 6.21
CA ASP A 94 2.43 9.13 5.20
C ASP A 94 3.09 7.84 4.71
N ILE A 95 3.38 6.89 5.59
CA ILE A 95 3.96 5.58 5.22
C ILE A 95 3.00 4.81 4.30
N VAL A 96 1.70 4.82 4.59
CA VAL A 96 0.65 4.22 3.74
C VAL A 96 0.65 4.86 2.35
N LYS A 97 0.76 6.19 2.30
CA LYS A 97 0.88 6.93 1.03
C LYS A 97 2.14 6.54 0.26
N ILE A 98 3.28 6.44 0.94
CA ILE A 98 4.56 6.01 0.34
C ILE A 98 4.45 4.58 -0.21
N LEU A 99 3.87 3.65 0.55
CA LEU A 99 3.67 2.25 0.14
C LEU A 99 2.90 2.15 -1.17
N ASN A 100 1.75 2.83 -1.24
CA ASN A 100 0.91 2.84 -2.44
C ASN A 100 1.62 3.53 -3.60
N TYR A 101 2.06 4.77 -3.41
CA TYR A 101 2.60 5.56 -4.52
C TYR A 101 3.93 5.02 -5.03
N THR A 102 4.80 4.50 -4.17
CA THR A 102 6.03 3.83 -4.63
C THR A 102 5.69 2.61 -5.49
N ASN A 103 4.66 1.84 -5.12
CA ASN A 103 4.20 0.73 -5.94
C ASN A 103 3.68 1.23 -7.29
N ASP A 104 2.78 2.22 -7.30
CA ASP A 104 2.17 2.77 -8.52
C ASP A 104 3.22 3.43 -9.45
N ILE A 105 4.23 4.11 -8.88
CA ILE A 105 5.34 4.73 -9.63
C ILE A 105 6.21 3.64 -10.27
N LEU A 106 6.61 2.62 -9.51
CA LEU A 106 7.51 1.57 -9.99
C LEU A 106 6.79 0.50 -10.83
N SER A 107 5.46 0.43 -10.75
CA SER A 107 4.63 -0.41 -11.60
C SER A 107 4.16 0.26 -12.88
N PHE A 108 4.28 1.59 -12.99
CA PHE A 108 3.83 2.36 -14.14
C PHE A 108 4.31 1.77 -15.48
N TYR A 109 5.60 1.40 -15.57
CA TYR A 109 6.15 0.81 -16.79
C TYR A 109 5.44 -0.49 -17.20
N LYS A 110 5.29 -1.44 -16.27
CA LYS A 110 4.62 -2.72 -16.59
C LYS A 110 3.15 -2.50 -16.96
N GLU A 111 2.47 -1.54 -16.35
CA GLU A 111 1.06 -1.23 -16.60
C GLU A 111 0.87 -0.61 -17.99
N GLU A 112 1.69 0.38 -18.35
CA GLU A 112 1.64 0.99 -19.68
C GLU A 112 1.94 -0.03 -20.79
N THR A 113 2.89 -0.94 -20.59
CA THR A 113 3.22 -1.97 -21.60
C THR A 113 2.12 -3.02 -21.78
N THR A 114 1.21 -3.17 -20.82
CA THR A 114 0.09 -4.14 -20.88
C THR A 114 -1.24 -3.47 -21.23
N GLY A 115 -1.29 -2.15 -21.30
CA GLY A 115 -2.51 -1.39 -21.55
C GLY A 115 -3.49 -1.43 -20.37
N ASP A 116 -3.00 -1.64 -19.15
CA ASP A 116 -3.82 -1.59 -17.95
C ASP A 116 -4.18 -0.12 -17.64
N GLU A 117 -5.45 0.21 -17.81
CA GLU A 117 -5.98 1.57 -17.57
C GLU A 117 -6.64 1.72 -16.20
N VAL A 118 -6.75 0.65 -15.41
CA VAL A 118 -7.40 0.66 -14.10
C VAL A 118 -6.34 0.70 -13.00
N ASN A 119 -5.46 1.69 -13.09
CA ASN A 119 -4.37 1.93 -12.13
C ASN A 119 -4.44 3.35 -11.54
N CYS A 120 -3.70 3.61 -10.46
CA CYS A 120 -3.75 4.90 -9.75
C CYS A 120 -3.34 6.07 -10.65
N VAL A 121 -2.31 5.91 -11.49
CA VAL A 121 -1.83 6.97 -12.39
C VAL A 121 -2.90 7.35 -13.41
N SER A 122 -3.55 6.36 -14.04
CA SER A 122 -4.66 6.59 -14.97
C SER A 122 -5.83 7.31 -14.28
N LEU A 123 -6.20 6.89 -13.08
CA LEU A 123 -7.30 7.51 -12.32
C LEU A 123 -6.99 8.98 -11.94
N VAL A 124 -5.75 9.26 -11.52
CA VAL A 124 -5.30 10.64 -11.23
C VAL A 124 -5.26 11.48 -12.51
N ALA A 125 -4.77 10.92 -13.62
CA ALA A 125 -4.72 11.59 -14.92
C ALA A 125 -6.13 11.99 -15.40
N THR A 126 -7.08 11.04 -15.37
CA THR A 126 -8.48 11.27 -15.73
C THR A 126 -9.12 12.32 -14.83
N SER A 127 -8.99 12.17 -13.52
CA SER A 127 -9.58 13.09 -12.55
C SER A 127 -9.07 14.52 -12.70
N ARG A 128 -7.74 14.68 -12.76
CA ARG A 128 -7.11 16.00 -12.82
C ARG A 128 -7.09 16.57 -14.23
N LYS A 129 -7.55 15.82 -15.24
CA LYS A 129 -7.55 16.17 -16.67
C LYS A 129 -6.13 16.52 -17.16
N VAL A 130 -5.17 15.71 -16.76
CA VAL A 130 -3.75 15.83 -17.13
C VAL A 130 -3.30 14.55 -17.85
N SER A 131 -2.13 14.60 -18.48
CA SER A 131 -1.51 13.40 -19.05
C SER A 131 -1.08 12.41 -17.94
N LYS A 132 -0.91 11.13 -18.28
CA LYS A 132 -0.37 10.13 -17.35
C LYS A 132 1.04 10.48 -16.85
N LEU A 133 1.86 11.13 -17.68
CA LEU A 133 3.20 11.58 -17.26
C LEU A 133 3.12 12.72 -16.24
N GLU A 134 2.21 13.66 -16.41
CA GLU A 134 1.95 14.71 -15.40
C GLU A 134 1.39 14.11 -14.10
N ALA A 135 0.46 13.15 -14.20
CA ALA A 135 -0.06 12.43 -13.05
C ALA A 135 1.04 11.64 -12.31
N LEU A 136 1.95 10.98 -13.04
CA LEU A 136 3.11 10.31 -12.46
C LEU A 136 4.00 11.30 -11.71
N GLY A 137 4.28 12.47 -12.29
CA GLY A 137 5.03 13.55 -11.64
C GLY A 137 4.38 14.01 -10.33
N ILE A 138 3.05 14.17 -10.32
CA ILE A 138 2.28 14.51 -9.12
C ILE A 138 2.46 13.43 -8.03
N LEU A 139 2.33 12.15 -8.38
CA LEU A 139 2.49 11.07 -7.41
C LEU A 139 3.91 11.01 -6.85
N ILE A 140 4.93 11.27 -7.68
CA ILE A 140 6.33 11.36 -7.25
C ILE A 140 6.49 12.49 -6.22
N ASP A 141 6.03 13.70 -6.52
CA ASP A 141 6.13 14.84 -5.63
C ASP A 141 5.42 14.59 -4.30
N GLU A 142 4.20 14.03 -4.36
CA GLU A 142 3.43 13.67 -3.17
C GLU A 142 4.09 12.55 -2.35
N CYS A 143 4.74 11.57 -2.99
CA CYS A 143 5.47 10.50 -2.33
C CYS A 143 6.74 11.03 -1.63
N ILE A 144 7.47 11.94 -2.28
CA ILE A 144 8.65 12.60 -1.69
C ILE A 144 8.24 13.44 -0.47
N ALA A 145 7.16 14.22 -0.58
CA ALA A 145 6.65 15.02 0.53
C ALA A 145 6.23 14.14 1.73
N ALA A 146 5.53 13.03 1.47
CA ALA A 146 5.16 12.06 2.51
C ALA A 146 6.40 11.44 3.17
N HIS A 147 7.41 11.06 2.38
CA HIS A 147 8.67 10.53 2.91
C HIS A 147 9.37 11.54 3.85
N GLN A 148 9.47 12.80 3.42
CA GLN A 148 10.08 13.85 4.25
C GLN A 148 9.33 14.07 5.56
N ASN A 149 7.99 14.04 5.53
CA ASN A 149 7.19 14.19 6.74
C ASN A 149 7.30 12.97 7.68
N ALA A 150 7.24 11.74 7.13
CA ALA A 150 7.43 10.52 7.91
C ALA A 150 8.80 10.50 8.61
N VAL A 151 9.88 10.83 7.89
CA VAL A 151 11.22 10.95 8.46
C VAL A 151 11.25 11.99 9.59
N LYS A 152 10.66 13.17 9.36
CA LYS A 152 10.59 14.23 10.38
C LYS A 152 9.88 13.77 11.66
N ILE A 153 8.76 13.06 11.52
CA ILE A 153 7.97 12.56 12.66
C ILE A 153 8.74 11.50 13.44
N ILE A 154 9.44 10.59 12.75
CA ILE A 154 10.12 9.44 13.35
C ILE A 154 11.52 9.79 13.86
N ALA A 155 12.17 10.82 13.31
CA ALA A 155 13.55 11.23 13.63
C ALA A 155 13.90 11.38 15.12
N PRO A 156 12.99 11.76 16.04
CA PRO A 156 13.29 11.76 17.48
C PRO A 156 13.70 10.39 18.03
N SER A 157 13.29 9.28 17.39
CA SER A 157 13.72 7.92 17.72
C SER A 157 14.68 7.38 16.66
N LYS A 158 15.98 7.30 17.01
CA LYS A 158 17.01 6.76 16.10
C LYS A 158 16.73 5.32 15.68
N GLU A 159 16.26 4.49 16.61
CA GLU A 159 15.90 3.10 16.36
C GLU A 159 14.76 2.99 15.33
N ALA A 160 13.69 3.76 15.53
CA ALA A 160 12.55 3.75 14.62
C ALA A 160 12.91 4.29 13.23
N LEU A 161 13.75 5.32 13.18
CA LEU A 161 14.24 5.88 11.91
C LEU A 161 15.09 4.87 11.13
N GLU A 162 15.94 4.11 11.83
CA GLU A 162 16.75 3.06 11.21
C GLU A 162 15.88 1.92 10.66
N MET A 163 14.86 1.49 11.41
CA MET A 163 13.88 0.48 10.96
C MET A 163 13.15 0.94 9.70
N TYR A 164 12.66 2.18 9.69
CA TYR A 164 12.00 2.78 8.54
C TYR A 164 12.91 2.86 7.32
N HIS A 165 14.16 3.32 7.46
CA HIS A 165 15.09 3.38 6.33
C HIS A 165 15.46 2.00 5.78
N LYS A 166 15.68 1.01 6.65
CA LYS A 166 15.93 -0.38 6.24
C LYS A 166 14.74 -0.94 5.46
N TRP A 167 13.53 -0.72 5.95
CA TRP A 167 12.31 -1.09 5.23
C TRP A 167 12.24 -0.42 3.86
N MET A 168 12.45 0.90 3.77
CA MET A 168 12.37 1.64 2.51
C MET A 168 13.38 1.11 1.48
N GLN A 169 14.62 0.85 1.90
CA GLN A 169 15.64 0.24 1.05
C GLN A 169 15.22 -1.14 0.55
N GLY A 170 14.70 -2.00 1.43
CA GLY A 170 14.21 -3.32 1.07
C GLY A 170 13.01 -3.27 0.13
N TYR A 171 12.07 -2.34 0.36
CA TYR A 171 10.88 -2.18 -0.47
C TYR A 171 11.23 -1.69 -1.89
N LEU A 172 12.16 -0.74 -2.01
CA LEU A 172 12.69 -0.29 -3.31
C LEU A 172 13.45 -1.42 -4.01
N ALA A 173 14.33 -2.13 -3.29
CA ALA A 173 15.08 -3.25 -3.85
C ALA A 173 14.13 -4.35 -4.37
N TYR A 174 13.08 -4.69 -3.63
CA TYR A 174 12.06 -5.63 -4.08
C TYR A 174 11.46 -5.20 -5.43
N HIS A 175 11.07 -3.94 -5.59
CA HIS A 175 10.49 -3.46 -6.84
C HIS A 175 11.50 -3.45 -7.99
N VAL A 176 12.73 -3.01 -7.72
CA VAL A 176 13.80 -3.02 -8.72
C VAL A 176 14.05 -4.43 -9.21
N TYR A 177 14.31 -5.38 -8.31
CA TYR A 177 14.78 -6.73 -8.67
C TYR A 177 13.68 -7.74 -8.99
N ALA A 178 12.42 -7.50 -8.61
CA ALA A 178 11.35 -8.44 -8.95
C ALA A 178 10.99 -8.34 -10.45
N GLU A 179 11.12 -9.46 -11.17
CA GLU A 179 10.75 -9.59 -12.59
C GLU A 179 9.34 -9.09 -12.90
N ARG A 180 8.43 -9.19 -11.91
CA ARG A 180 7.05 -8.67 -11.99
C ARG A 180 6.99 -7.23 -12.51
N TYR A 181 7.91 -6.35 -12.11
CA TYR A 181 7.89 -4.92 -12.48
C TYR A 181 8.62 -4.60 -13.78
N ARG A 182 9.39 -5.57 -14.32
CA ARG A 182 10.08 -5.45 -15.62
C ARG A 182 11.06 -4.26 -15.70
N LEU A 183 11.58 -3.80 -14.55
CA LEU A 183 12.51 -2.67 -14.50
C LEU A 183 13.90 -3.02 -15.03
N ASN A 184 14.23 -4.30 -15.15
CA ASN A 184 15.40 -4.77 -15.90
C ASN A 184 15.36 -4.32 -17.39
N GLU A 185 14.17 -4.22 -17.99
CA GLU A 185 14.00 -3.77 -19.38
C GLU A 185 14.35 -2.28 -19.56
N LEU A 186 14.32 -1.51 -18.47
CA LEU A 186 14.76 -0.13 -18.40
C LEU A 186 16.22 0.02 -17.94
N GLY A 187 16.93 -1.08 -17.72
CA GLY A 187 18.35 -1.09 -17.32
C GLY A 187 18.59 -0.84 -15.83
N PHE A 188 17.60 -1.01 -14.96
CA PHE A 188 17.79 -0.84 -13.51
C PHE A 188 18.62 -1.96 -12.87
N TRP A 189 18.70 -3.13 -13.50
CA TRP A 189 19.58 -4.23 -13.13
C TRP A 189 19.71 -5.24 -14.28
N CYS A 190 20.72 -6.12 -14.20
CA CYS A 190 21.11 -7.08 -15.23
C CYS A 190 20.71 -8.51 -14.86
#